data_AF-A0A9W7XCM6-F1
#
_entry.id   AF-A0A9W7XCM6-F1
#
_cell.length_a   1.000
_cell.length_b   1.000
_cell.length_c   1.000
_cell.angle_alpha   90.00
_cell.angle_beta   90.00
_cell.angle_gamma   90.00
#
_symmetry.space_group_name_H-M   'P 1'
#
loop_
_entity.id
_entity.type
_entity.pdbx_description
1 polymer ?
#
loop_
_entity_poly.entity_id
_entity_poly.type
_entity_poly.pdbx_seq_one_letter_code
_entity_poly.pdbx_strand_id
1 'polypeptide(L)'
;MDVLIPATIPQGYYLMRTEVIALHEADRPYGADENAGAEYFPNCAQVYIASTVTGKLPGDSTIPGVYTKDEDGIVFNLYDGYNSYPIPGGKL
;
A
#
# COMPACT_ATOMS: atom_id res chain seq x y z
N MET A 1 -9.61 -9.37 7.41
CA MET A 1 -9.42 -7.93 7.11
C MET A 1 -10.51 -7.59 6.13
N ASP A 2 -11.43 -6.71 6.53
CA ASP A 2 -12.59 -6.40 5.72
C ASP A 2 -12.35 -5.06 5.03
N VAL A 3 -12.61 -4.99 3.73
CA VAL A 3 -12.43 -3.78 2.92
C VAL A 3 -13.74 -3.48 2.20
N LEU A 4 -14.27 -2.29 2.40
CA LEU A 4 -15.47 -1.83 1.69
C LEU A 4 -15.09 -1.40 0.28
N ILE A 5 -15.76 -1.97 -0.71
CA ILE A 5 -15.67 -1.50 -2.09
C ILE A 5 -16.48 -0.21 -2.20
N PRO A 6 -15.87 0.93 -2.61
CA PRO A 6 -16.60 2.18 -2.73
C PRO A 6 -17.73 2.08 -3.75
N ALA A 7 -18.90 2.64 -3.42
CA ALA A 7 -20.06 2.64 -4.33
C ALA A 7 -19.84 3.48 -5.60
N THR A 8 -18.78 4.30 -5.62
CA THR A 8 -18.40 5.18 -6.73
C THR A 8 -17.54 4.50 -7.79
N ILE A 9 -17.16 3.24 -7.61
CA ILE A 9 -16.34 2.49 -8.58
C ILE A 9 -17.19 2.13 -9.80
N PRO A 10 -16.73 2.45 -11.03
CA PRO A 10 -17.42 2.04 -12.25
C PRO A 10 -17.56 0.52 -12.37
N GLN A 11 -18.55 0.07 -13.15
CA GLN A 11 -18.68 -1.36 -13.44
C GLN A 11 -17.48 -1.89 -14.23
N GLY A 12 -16.96 -3.07 -13.88
CA GLY A 12 -15.89 -3.69 -14.64
C GLY A 12 -15.10 -4.77 -13.92
N TYR A 13 -14.06 -5.27 -14.59
CA TYR A 13 -13.06 -6.15 -14.02
C TYR A 13 -11.90 -5.34 -13.43
N TYR A 14 -11.49 -5.71 -12.22
CA TYR A 14 -10.44 -5.02 -11.47
C TYR A 14 -9.49 -6.03 -10.82
N LEU A 15 -8.27 -5.58 -10.57
CA LEU A 15 -7.38 -6.19 -9.58
C LEU A 15 -7.53 -5.44 -8.26
N MET A 16 -7.92 -6.14 -7.22
CA MET A 16 -7.87 -5.63 -5.85
C MET A 16 -6.54 -6.04 -5.24
N ARG A 17 -5.70 -5.05 -4.90
CA ARG A 17 -4.43 -5.29 -4.22
C ARG A 17 -4.59 -5.03 -2.73
N THR A 18 -4.26 -6.02 -1.91
CA THR A 18 -4.09 -5.87 -0.46
C THR A 18 -2.63 -6.04 -0.11
N GLU A 19 -2.14 -5.33 0.89
CA GLU A 19 -0.75 -5.42 1.29
C GLU A 19 -0.62 -5.29 2.80
N VAL A 20 0.28 -6.11 3.35
CA VAL A 20 0.84 -5.92 4.68
C VAL A 20 2.29 -5.50 4.49
N ILE A 21 2.70 -4.43 5.17
CA ILE A 21 4.09 -4.01 5.24
C ILE A 21 4.57 -4.26 6.68
N ALA A 22 5.50 -5.19 6.86
CA ALA A 22 6.06 -5.48 8.18
C ALA A 22 7.27 -4.57 8.43
N LEU A 23 7.31 -3.96 9.62
CA LEU A 23 8.24 -2.89 9.95
C LEU A 23 9.29 -3.27 11.01
N HIS A 24 9.34 -4.54 11.42
CA HIS A 24 10.18 -4.99 12.53
C HIS A 24 11.69 -4.81 12.29
N GLU A 25 12.08 -4.68 11.02
CA GLU A 25 13.44 -4.41 10.54
C GLU A 25 13.52 -3.11 9.70
N ALA A 26 12.47 -2.29 9.73
CA ALA A 26 12.35 -1.08 8.92
C ALA A 26 13.01 0.16 9.54
N ASP A 27 13.72 0.03 10.66
CA ASP A 27 14.45 1.15 11.27
C ASP A 27 15.63 1.64 10.42
N ARG A 28 16.01 0.85 9.41
CA ARG A 28 17.03 1.16 8.40
C ARG A 28 16.50 0.83 7.01
N PRO A 29 16.94 1.55 5.95
CA PRO A 29 16.51 1.27 4.58
C PRO A 29 16.99 -0.10 4.13
N TYR A 30 16.25 -0.70 3.19
CA TYR A 30 16.67 -1.95 2.55
C TYR A 30 18.08 -1.84 1.97
N GLY A 31 18.92 -2.84 2.28
CA GLY A 31 20.32 -2.89 1.85
C GLY A 31 21.30 -2.15 2.77
N ALA A 32 20.86 -1.60 3.91
CA ALA A 32 21.79 -1.13 4.95
C ALA A 32 22.60 -2.28 5.57
N ASP A 33 21.95 -3.44 5.76
CA ASP A 33 22.53 -4.73 6.12
C ASP A 33 21.63 -5.87 5.59
N GLU A 34 21.94 -7.14 5.90
CA GLU A 34 21.21 -8.31 5.40
C GLU A 34 19.80 -8.48 5.97
N ASN A 35 19.52 -7.87 7.13
CA ASN A 35 18.24 -7.92 7.84
C ASN A 35 17.62 -6.51 7.94
N ALA A 36 17.88 -5.64 6.97
CA ALA A 36 17.36 -4.28 6.98
C ALA A 36 16.26 -4.11 5.93
N GLY A 37 15.20 -3.40 6.32
CA GLY A 37 14.16 -2.91 5.44
C GLY A 37 12.75 -3.31 5.85
N ALA A 38 11.78 -2.57 5.32
CA ALA A 38 10.39 -2.98 5.36
C ALA A 38 10.15 -4.21 4.46
N GLU A 39 9.34 -5.15 4.94
CA GLU A 39 8.96 -6.35 4.20
C GLU A 39 7.55 -6.21 3.63
N TYR A 40 7.39 -6.46 2.33
CA TYR A 40 6.12 -6.28 1.62
C TYR A 40 5.46 -7.62 1.34
N PHE A 41 4.21 -7.78 1.77
CA PHE A 41 3.37 -8.95 1.52
C PHE A 41 2.15 -8.57 0.66
N PRO A 42 2.33 -8.26 -0.63
CA PRO A 42 1.24 -7.93 -1.52
C PRO A 42 0.47 -9.18 -1.96
N ASN A 43 -0.85 -9.05 -2.08
CA ASN A 43 -1.73 -10.03 -2.68
C ASN A 43 -2.69 -9.34 -3.64
N CYS A 44 -3.03 -10.01 -4.74
CA CYS A 44 -3.96 -9.49 -5.75
C CYS A 44 -5.11 -10.46 -5.97
N ALA A 45 -6.34 -9.95 -5.96
CA ALA A 45 -7.54 -10.69 -6.31
C ALA A 45 -8.17 -10.12 -7.59
N GLN A 46 -8.61 -10.99 -8.49
CA GLN A 46 -9.42 -10.59 -9.63
C GLN A 46 -10.89 -10.50 -9.20
N VAL A 47 -11.50 -9.33 -9.37
CA VAL A 47 -12.89 -9.09 -8.99
C VAL A 47 -13.67 -8.47 -10.15
N TYR A 48 -14.94 -8.81 -10.24
CA TYR A 48 -15.89 -8.10 -11.09
C TYR A 48 -16.80 -7.25 -10.20
N ILE A 49 -16.78 -5.94 -10.42
CA ILE A 49 -17.64 -5.00 -9.71
C ILE A 49 -18.90 -4.80 -10.55
N ALA A 50 -20.04 -5.28 -10.02
CA ALA A 50 -21.36 -4.97 -10.54
C ALA A 50 -21.84 -3.62 -9.97
N SER A 51 -22.02 -2.62 -10.83
CA SER A 51 -22.35 -1.24 -10.45
C SER A 51 -23.12 -0.56 -11.58
N THR A 52 -23.90 0.46 -11.27
CA THR A 52 -24.52 1.33 -12.30
C THR A 52 -23.68 2.57 -12.59
N VAL A 53 -22.54 2.74 -11.91
CA VAL A 53 -21.64 3.88 -12.09
C VAL A 53 -20.86 3.73 -13.39
N THR A 54 -20.77 4.83 -14.15
CA THR A 54 -20.01 4.93 -15.40
C THR A 54 -18.86 5.91 -15.24
N GLY A 55 -17.71 5.63 -15.83
CA GLY A 55 -16.56 6.52 -15.77
C GLY A 55 -15.25 5.75 -15.79
N LYS A 56 -14.16 6.43 -15.40
CA LYS A 56 -12.84 5.81 -15.20
C LYS A 56 -12.51 5.82 -13.71
N LEU A 57 -11.72 4.84 -13.28
CA LEU A 57 -11.12 4.85 -11.96
C LEU A 57 -10.20 6.08 -11.84
N PRO A 58 -10.26 6.86 -10.75
CA PRO A 58 -9.26 7.88 -10.48
C PRO A 58 -7.91 7.24 -10.11
N GLY A 59 -6.82 8.01 -10.25
CA GLY A 59 -5.48 7.61 -9.84
C GLY A 59 -4.51 7.40 -11.00
N ASP A 60 -3.24 7.70 -10.74
CA ASP A 60 -2.10 7.59 -11.66
C ASP A 60 -0.92 6.81 -11.05
N SER A 61 -1.11 6.23 -9.85
CA SER A 61 -0.09 5.46 -9.15
C SER A 61 0.29 4.18 -9.91
N THR A 62 1.59 3.86 -9.93
CA THR A 62 2.13 2.68 -10.59
C THR A 62 2.81 1.74 -9.61
N ILE A 63 2.87 0.45 -9.95
CA ILE A 63 3.61 -0.56 -9.19
C ILE A 63 4.54 -1.27 -10.19
N PRO A 64 5.86 -1.03 -10.16
CA PRO A 64 6.59 -0.16 -9.22
C PRO A 64 6.35 1.35 -9.47
N GLY A 65 6.53 2.18 -8.44
CA GLY A 65 6.49 3.65 -8.50
C GLY A 65 5.70 4.35 -7.38
N VAL A 66 4.75 3.65 -6.75
CA VAL A 66 3.94 4.18 -5.64
C VAL A 66 4.75 4.39 -4.36
N TYR A 67 5.88 3.68 -4.22
CA TYR A 67 6.76 3.73 -3.06
C TYR A 67 8.14 4.25 -3.41
N THR A 68 8.76 4.94 -2.45
CA THR A 68 10.17 5.35 -2.54
C THR A 68 10.96 4.77 -1.38
N LYS A 69 12.20 4.34 -1.63
CA LYS A 69 13.00 3.58 -0.64
C LYS A 69 13.25 4.31 0.68
N ASP A 70 13.14 5.64 0.69
CA ASP A 70 13.50 6.52 1.82
C ASP A 70 12.27 7.25 2.40
N GLU A 71 11.03 6.93 2.02
CA GLU A 71 9.88 7.59 2.64
C GLU A 71 9.69 7.16 4.09
N ASP A 72 9.25 8.09 4.94
CA ASP A 72 9.13 7.90 6.40
C ASP A 72 8.28 6.69 6.82
N GLY A 73 7.37 6.23 5.96
CA GLY A 73 6.55 5.04 6.19
C GLY A 73 7.27 3.72 5.88
N ILE A 74 8.33 3.76 5.08
CA ILE A 74 9.13 2.60 4.65
C ILE A 74 10.42 2.49 5.47
N VAL A 75 11.02 3.63 5.84
CA VAL A 75 12.10 3.68 6.83
C VAL A 75 11.51 4.22 8.12
N PHE A 76 11.05 3.31 8.97
CA PHE A 76 10.32 3.63 10.19
C PHE A 76 10.87 2.86 11.39
N ASN A 77 11.41 3.58 12.37
CA ASN A 77 11.85 2.99 13.63
C ASN A 77 10.69 2.90 14.62
N LEU A 78 10.05 1.73 14.68
CA LEU A 78 8.94 1.48 15.60
C LEU A 78 9.38 1.36 17.08
N TYR A 79 10.69 1.27 17.35
CA TYR A 79 11.24 1.07 18.70
C TYR A 79 11.63 2.39 19.41
N ASP A 80 11.69 3.53 18.70
CA ASP A 80 12.10 4.83 19.27
C ASP A 80 10.92 5.64 19.87
N GLY A 81 9.76 5.01 20.05
CA GLY A 81 8.54 5.66 20.49
C GLY A 81 7.94 6.56 19.40
N TYR A 82 6.67 6.32 19.05
CA TYR A 82 5.98 7.08 18.01
C TYR A 82 4.55 7.41 18.42
N ASN A 83 4.06 8.57 17.99
CA ASN A 83 2.67 8.99 18.18
C ASN A 83 1.82 8.80 16.91
N SER A 84 2.47 8.62 15.76
CA SER A 84 1.83 8.46 14.45
C SER A 84 2.74 7.69 13.51
N TYR A 85 2.15 7.01 12.54
CA TYR A 85 2.85 6.33 11.46
C TYR A 85 2.39 6.92 10.11
N PRO A 86 3.31 7.46 9.28
CA PRO A 86 2.97 7.97 7.96
C PRO A 86 2.79 6.81 6.99
N ILE A 87 1.54 6.43 6.71
CA ILE A 87 1.23 5.35 5.76
C ILE A 87 1.80 5.71 4.36
N PRO A 88 2.64 4.86 3.75
CA PRO A 88 3.25 5.13 2.45
C PRO A 88 2.24 5.00 1.31
N GLY A 89 2.56 5.60 0.16
CA GLY A 89 1.73 5.49 -1.07
C GLY A 89 0.65 6.57 -1.25
N GLY A 90 0.70 7.65 -0.48
CA GLY A 90 -0.14 8.83 -0.66
C GLY A 90 -1.47 8.79 0.09
N LYS A 91 -2.35 9.77 -0.20
CA LYS A 91 -3.67 9.87 0.44
C LYS A 91 -4.71 8.99 -0.27
N LEU A 92 -5.59 8.38 0.52
CA LEU A 92 -6.81 7.71 0.07
C LEU A 92 -7.78 8.68 -0.62
#